data_AF-A0A1X0ND24-F1
#
_entry.id   AF-A0A1X0ND24-F1
#
_cell.length_a   1.000
_cell.length_b   1.000
_cell.length_c   1.000
_cell.angle_alpha   90.00
_cell.angle_beta   90.00
_cell.angle_gamma   90.00
#
_symmetry.space_group_name_H-M   'P 1'
#
loop_
_entity.id
_entity.type
_entity.pdbx_description
1 polymer ?
#
loop_
_entity_poly.entity_id
_entity_poly.type
_entity_poly.pdbx_seq_one_letter_code
_entity_poly.pdbx_strand_id
1 'polypeptide(L)'
;LIEPLTSQPLILTGLSFGGLVAYEMARRLTAAGHRRVTLVLLDTQGSDDPGFRQQIGTVDMAEFRDKLVRFNGMYPGIEDAQVERYFHLYNHNRLAMAAYECLPQAGRIVLVQAREGFSRQQLHELRGFWRRRAGNGYQARLVHGGHWDMLESAEVHRVSQTLRRELQRFDAQEAK
;
A
#
# COMPACT_ATOMS: atom_id res chain seq x y z
N LEU A 1 4.16 -11.45 16.87
CA LEU A 1 3.26 -10.63 17.72
C LEU A 1 3.83 -9.22 17.76
N ILE A 2 3.00 -8.21 17.51
CA ILE A 2 3.43 -6.80 17.36
C ILE A 2 3.28 -6.00 18.66
N GLU A 3 2.65 -6.59 19.68
CA GLU A 3 2.29 -5.98 20.96
C GLU A 3 3.45 -5.24 21.64
N PRO A 4 4.70 -5.76 21.67
CA PRO A 4 5.81 -5.02 22.26
C PRO A 4 6.13 -3.70 21.55
N LEU A 5 5.76 -3.58 20.27
CA LEU A 5 6.03 -2.41 19.43
C LEU A 5 4.93 -1.34 19.54
N THR A 6 3.77 -1.66 20.12
CA THR A 6 2.61 -0.74 20.14
C THR A 6 2.67 0.34 21.22
N SER A 7 3.68 0.28 22.09
CA SER A 7 4.00 1.34 23.06
C SER A 7 4.80 2.49 22.46
N GLN A 8 5.37 2.31 21.26
CA GLN A 8 6.13 3.31 20.52
C GLN A 8 5.34 3.85 19.32
N PRO A 9 5.75 4.99 18.74
CA PRO A 9 5.30 5.38 17.40
C PRO A 9 5.44 4.26 16.38
N LEU A 10 4.37 4.02 15.63
CA LEU A 10 4.37 3.05 14.56
C LEU A 10 4.12 3.71 13.22
N ILE A 11 4.99 3.41 12.27
CA ILE A 11 4.73 3.63 10.85
C ILE A 11 4.51 2.27 10.21
N LEU A 12 3.29 2.06 9.69
CA LEU A 12 2.97 0.91 8.86
C LEU A 12 3.05 1.34 7.40
N THR A 13 3.63 0.50 6.55
CA THR A 13 3.73 0.78 5.12
C THR A 13 3.61 -0.48 4.30
N GLY A 14 3.25 -0.31 3.03
CA GLY A 14 3.21 -1.39 2.07
C GLY A 14 2.96 -0.85 0.67
N LEU A 15 3.61 -1.50 -0.31
CA LEU A 15 3.37 -1.28 -1.72
C LEU A 15 2.18 -2.12 -2.18
N SER A 16 1.30 -1.54 -2.99
CA SER A 16 0.23 -2.28 -3.66
C SER A 16 -0.66 -3.04 -2.66
N PHE A 17 -0.91 -4.33 -2.89
CA PHE A 17 -1.58 -5.24 -1.96
C PHE A 17 -1.04 -5.15 -0.51
N GLY A 18 0.28 -5.01 -0.32
CA GLY A 18 0.87 -4.85 1.01
C GLY A 18 0.35 -3.62 1.75
N GLY A 19 -0.05 -2.57 1.01
CA GLY A 19 -0.70 -1.40 1.58
C GLY A 19 -2.11 -1.67 2.11
N LEU A 20 -2.87 -2.59 1.50
CA LEU A 20 -4.17 -3.03 2.02
C LEU A 20 -4.01 -3.84 3.32
N VAL A 21 -2.98 -4.70 3.37
CA VAL A 21 -2.63 -5.43 4.60
C VAL A 21 -2.25 -4.44 5.72
N ALA A 22 -1.37 -3.50 5.41
CA ALA A 22 -0.96 -2.45 6.35
C ALA A 22 -2.15 -1.56 6.77
N TYR A 23 -3.08 -1.29 5.86
CA TYR A 23 -4.32 -0.56 6.15
C TYR A 23 -5.18 -1.27 7.19
N GLU A 24 -5.43 -2.57 7.00
CA GLU A 24 -6.23 -3.34 7.96
C GLU A 24 -5.54 -3.43 9.32
N MET A 25 -4.22 -3.55 9.35
CA MET A 25 -3.43 -3.48 10.58
C MET A 25 -3.60 -2.12 11.28
N ALA A 26 -3.48 -1.02 10.54
CA ALA A 26 -3.65 0.33 11.08
C ALA A 26 -5.08 0.57 11.61
N ARG A 27 -6.10 0.06 10.90
CA ARG A 27 -7.50 0.12 11.33
C ARG A 27 -7.74 -0.63 12.63
N ARG A 28 -7.20 -1.85 12.75
CA ARG A 28 -7.30 -2.65 13.98
C ARG A 28 -6.59 -1.99 15.15
N LEU A 29 -5.38 -1.47 14.94
CA LEU A 29 -4.64 -0.75 15.97
C LEU A 29 -5.37 0.52 16.41
N THR A 30 -5.92 1.28 15.47
CA THR A 30 -6.72 2.48 15.77
C THR A 30 -7.97 2.13 16.57
N ALA A 31 -8.69 1.07 16.17
CA ALA A 31 -9.88 0.59 16.89
C ALA A 31 -9.54 0.08 18.31
N ALA A 32 -8.35 -0.49 18.52
CA ALA A 32 -7.84 -0.88 19.83
C ALA A 32 -7.33 0.31 20.67
N GLY A 33 -7.44 1.54 20.16
CA GLY A 33 -7.08 2.76 20.89
C GLY A 33 -5.65 3.26 20.67
N HIS A 34 -4.84 2.60 19.83
CA HIS A 34 -3.50 3.08 19.51
C HIS A 34 -3.59 4.35 18.65
N ARG A 35 -3.21 5.50 19.22
CA ARG A 35 -3.27 6.80 18.55
C ARG A 35 -1.99 7.20 17.83
N ARG A 36 -0.86 6.53 18.13
CA ARG A 36 0.47 6.84 17.58
C ARG A 36 0.82 5.99 16.35
N VAL A 37 -0.14 5.86 15.43
CA VAL A 37 0.01 5.06 14.20
C VAL A 37 -0.15 5.98 12.99
N THR A 38 0.85 5.98 12.10
CA THR A 38 0.72 6.50 10.74
C THR A 38 0.77 5.34 9.75
N LEU A 39 -0.18 5.31 8.84
CA LEU A 39 -0.16 4.45 7.66
C LEU A 39 0.42 5.22 6.47
N VAL A 40 1.48 4.70 5.86
CA VAL A 40 2.05 5.22 4.62
C VAL A 40 1.79 4.22 3.48
N LEU A 41 0.83 4.54 2.62
CA LEU A 41 0.45 3.73 1.47
C LEU A 41 1.35 4.05 0.29
N LEU A 42 1.99 3.03 -0.29
CA LEU A 42 2.79 3.17 -1.49
C LEU A 42 1.97 2.64 -2.65
N ASP A 43 1.44 3.57 -3.44
CA ASP A 43 0.65 3.36 -4.64
C ASP A 43 -0.43 2.26 -4.52
N THR A 44 -1.07 2.22 -3.35
CA THR A 44 -2.13 1.26 -3.03
C THR A 44 -3.42 1.66 -3.72
N GLN A 45 -3.95 0.77 -4.55
CA GLN A 45 -5.18 1.01 -5.31
C GLN A 45 -6.45 0.87 -4.45
N GLY A 46 -7.52 1.53 -4.88
CA GLY A 46 -8.83 1.44 -4.25
C GLY A 46 -9.86 2.35 -4.93
N SER A 47 -11.13 1.99 -4.84
CA SER A 47 -12.23 2.77 -5.39
C SER A 47 -13.52 2.57 -4.59
N ASP A 48 -14.36 3.59 -4.55
CA ASP A 48 -15.72 3.49 -3.99
C ASP A 48 -16.72 2.95 -5.01
N ASP A 49 -16.30 2.74 -6.26
CA ASP A 49 -17.09 2.02 -7.26
C ASP A 49 -17.30 0.56 -6.81
N PRO A 50 -18.55 0.12 -6.59
CA PRO A 50 -18.85 -1.27 -6.25
C PRO A 50 -18.31 -2.28 -7.27
N GLY A 51 -18.21 -1.89 -8.55
CA GLY A 51 -17.69 -2.73 -9.63
C GLY A 51 -16.17 -2.91 -9.61
N PHE A 52 -15.41 -2.01 -8.95
CA PHE A 52 -13.95 -2.07 -8.93
C PHE A 52 -13.42 -3.40 -8.39
N ARG A 53 -13.97 -3.88 -7.27
CA ARG A 53 -13.53 -5.14 -6.66
C ARG A 53 -13.93 -6.37 -7.48
N GLN A 54 -15.04 -6.31 -8.21
CA GLN A 54 -15.51 -7.40 -9.08
C GLN A 54 -14.59 -7.60 -10.30
N GLN A 55 -13.86 -6.56 -10.70
CA GLN A 55 -12.87 -6.63 -11.79
C GLN A 55 -11.55 -7.31 -11.36
N ILE A 56 -11.36 -7.56 -10.06
CA ILE A 56 -10.13 -8.15 -9.52
C ILE A 56 -10.27 -9.68 -9.58
N GLY A 57 -9.96 -10.25 -10.75
CA GLY A 57 -9.90 -11.70 -10.96
C GLY A 57 -8.51 -12.30 -10.79
N THR A 58 -8.41 -13.63 -10.76
CA THR A 58 -7.13 -14.34 -10.93
C THR A 58 -6.57 -14.12 -12.33
N VAL A 59 -5.27 -14.37 -12.50
CA VAL A 59 -4.59 -14.39 -13.80
C VAL A 59 -4.15 -15.80 -14.13
N ASP A 60 -3.92 -16.09 -15.41
CA ASP A 60 -3.32 -17.34 -15.83
C ASP A 60 -1.79 -17.34 -15.64
N MET A 61 -1.16 -18.50 -15.87
CA MET A 61 0.29 -18.66 -15.70
C MET A 61 1.10 -17.83 -16.70
N ALA A 62 0.58 -17.60 -17.91
CA ALA A 62 1.29 -16.84 -18.93
C ALA A 62 1.38 -15.36 -18.53
N GLU A 63 0.24 -14.76 -18.16
CA GLU A 63 0.20 -13.39 -17.64
C GLU A 63 1.04 -13.25 -16.37
N PHE A 64 1.00 -14.24 -15.47
CA PHE A 64 1.83 -14.22 -14.27
C PHE A 64 3.33 -14.26 -14.59
N ARG A 65 3.77 -15.11 -15.53
CA ARG A 65 5.18 -15.17 -15.97
C ARG A 65 5.64 -13.85 -16.56
N ASP A 66 4.83 -13.20 -17.39
CA ASP A 66 5.14 -11.88 -17.93
C ASP A 66 5.34 -10.85 -16.81
N LYS A 67 4.50 -10.89 -15.77
CA LYS A 67 4.64 -10.03 -14.59
C LYS A 67 5.89 -10.38 -13.78
N LEU A 68 6.21 -11.65 -13.60
CA LEU A 68 7.38 -12.10 -12.86
C LEU A 68 8.68 -11.65 -13.53
N VAL A 69 8.76 -11.79 -14.87
CA VAL A 69 9.86 -11.29 -15.70
C VAL A 69 9.99 -9.77 -15.59
N ARG A 70 8.86 -9.07 -15.71
CA ARG A 70 8.86 -7.60 -15.74
C ARG A 70 9.16 -6.95 -14.39
N PHE A 71 8.76 -7.58 -13.28
CA PHE A 71 8.70 -6.88 -11.99
C PHE A 71 9.58 -7.46 -10.89
N ASN A 72 10.04 -8.71 -11.01
CA ASN A 72 10.78 -9.33 -9.91
C ASN A 72 12.27 -9.51 -10.20
N GLY A 73 12.73 -9.31 -11.45
CA GLY A 73 14.13 -9.50 -11.86
C GLY A 73 14.67 -10.93 -11.66
N MET A 74 13.84 -11.84 -11.14
CA MET A 74 14.21 -13.19 -10.73
C MET A 74 14.19 -14.18 -11.89
N TYR A 75 13.59 -13.83 -13.03
CA TYR A 75 13.63 -14.68 -14.23
C TYR A 75 14.79 -14.27 -15.14
N PRO A 76 15.55 -15.23 -15.73
CA PRO A 76 15.38 -16.69 -15.68
C PRO A 76 15.97 -17.40 -14.46
N GLY A 77 16.48 -16.69 -13.45
CA GLY A 77 17.14 -17.27 -12.27
C GLY A 77 16.25 -17.95 -11.22
N ILE A 78 15.06 -18.42 -11.58
CA ILE A 78 14.08 -19.03 -10.67
C ILE A 78 13.63 -20.40 -11.19
N GLU A 79 13.55 -21.39 -10.29
CA GLU A 79 13.09 -22.75 -10.64
C GLU A 79 11.57 -22.80 -10.91
N ASP A 80 11.11 -23.67 -11.80
CA ASP A 80 9.68 -23.80 -12.15
C ASP A 80 8.78 -24.07 -10.93
N ALA A 81 9.22 -24.92 -9.99
CA ALA A 81 8.47 -25.20 -8.77
C ALA A 81 8.35 -23.97 -7.84
N GLN A 82 9.27 -23.01 -7.92
CA GLN A 82 9.17 -21.73 -7.22
C GLN A 82 8.19 -20.79 -7.94
N VAL A 83 8.15 -20.81 -9.28
CA VAL A 83 7.20 -20.06 -10.10
C VAL A 83 5.76 -20.46 -9.76
N GLU A 84 5.46 -21.75 -9.68
CA GLU A 84 4.11 -22.24 -9.34
C GLU A 84 3.66 -21.79 -7.94
N ARG A 85 4.55 -21.86 -6.94
CA ARG A 85 4.23 -21.39 -5.58
C ARG A 85 3.92 -19.89 -5.58
N TYR A 86 4.70 -19.08 -6.30
CA TYR A 86 4.44 -17.65 -6.39
C TYR A 86 3.18 -17.34 -7.19
N PHE A 87 2.87 -18.13 -8.22
CA PHE A 87 1.62 -18.01 -8.97
C PHE A 87 0.40 -18.20 -8.05
N HIS A 88 0.40 -19.26 -7.24
CA HIS A 88 -0.68 -19.53 -6.29
C HIS A 88 -0.79 -18.43 -5.23
N LEU A 89 0.33 -17.97 -4.67
CA LEU A 89 0.34 -16.88 -3.69
C LEU A 89 -0.17 -15.56 -4.30
N TYR A 90 0.28 -15.24 -5.51
CA TYR A 90 -0.13 -14.04 -6.23
C TYR A 90 -1.64 -14.03 -6.48
N ASN A 91 -2.19 -15.13 -6.99
CA ASN A 91 -3.63 -15.25 -7.20
C ASN A 91 -4.42 -15.28 -5.89
N HIS A 92 -3.90 -15.88 -4.83
CA HIS A 92 -4.51 -15.79 -3.50
C HIS A 92 -4.60 -14.34 -3.01
N ASN A 93 -3.53 -13.55 -3.14
CA ASN A 93 -3.53 -12.13 -2.77
C ASN A 93 -4.54 -11.31 -3.58
N ARG A 94 -4.71 -11.62 -4.88
CA ARG A 94 -5.72 -10.97 -5.73
C ARG A 94 -7.14 -11.28 -5.28
N LEU A 95 -7.43 -12.54 -4.95
CA LEU A 95 -8.73 -12.93 -4.41
C LEU A 95 -9.00 -12.29 -3.04
N ALA A 96 -7.98 -12.23 -2.18
CA ALA A 96 -8.08 -11.52 -0.89
C ALA A 96 -8.39 -10.03 -1.09
N MET A 97 -7.76 -9.37 -2.06
CA MET A 97 -8.03 -7.98 -2.42
C MET A 97 -9.46 -7.78 -2.93
N ALA A 98 -9.96 -8.69 -3.78
CA ALA A 98 -11.34 -8.63 -4.29
C ALA A 98 -12.38 -8.78 -3.16
N ALA A 99 -12.13 -9.69 -2.22
CA ALA A 99 -13.02 -9.96 -1.09
C ALA A 99 -12.95 -8.89 0.01
N TYR A 100 -11.85 -8.13 0.11
CA TYR A 100 -11.65 -7.18 1.19
C TYR A 100 -12.49 -5.91 1.04
N GLU A 101 -13.35 -5.66 2.02
CA GLU A 101 -14.06 -4.39 2.16
C GLU A 101 -13.20 -3.40 2.98
N CYS A 102 -12.73 -2.36 2.30
CA CYS A 102 -11.87 -1.35 2.90
C CYS A 102 -12.69 -0.32 3.71
N LEU A 103 -13.15 -0.71 4.90
CA LEU A 103 -13.95 0.13 5.80
C LEU A 103 -13.13 1.33 6.34
N PRO A 104 -13.74 2.52 6.56
CA PRO A 104 -13.04 3.70 7.08
C PRO A 104 -12.40 3.56 8.47
N GLN A 105 -11.72 4.64 8.91
CA GLN A 105 -11.15 4.85 10.26
C GLN A 105 -9.78 4.19 10.53
N ALA A 106 -8.87 4.20 9.56
CA ALA A 106 -7.50 3.69 9.76
C ALA A 106 -6.51 4.68 10.42
N GLY A 107 -7.02 5.75 11.06
CA GLY A 107 -6.16 6.78 11.64
C GLY A 107 -5.51 7.67 10.56
N ARG A 108 -4.19 7.87 10.65
CA ARG A 108 -3.49 8.88 9.83
C ARG A 108 -2.98 8.19 8.58
N ILE A 109 -3.36 8.70 7.41
CA ILE A 109 -2.96 8.11 6.13
C ILE A 109 -2.10 9.11 5.36
N VAL A 110 -0.95 8.64 4.88
CA VAL A 110 -0.14 9.32 3.88
C VAL A 110 -0.08 8.45 2.64
N LEU A 111 -0.66 8.92 1.54
CA LEU A 111 -0.59 8.26 0.25
C LEU A 111 0.63 8.78 -0.52
N VAL A 112 1.56 7.90 -0.88
CA VAL A 112 2.58 8.16 -1.89
C VAL A 112 2.11 7.50 -3.18
N GLN A 113 1.79 8.30 -4.18
CA GLN A 113 1.12 7.87 -5.40
C GLN A 113 2.07 8.00 -6.60
N ALA A 114 2.18 6.94 -7.41
CA ALA A 114 2.91 7.00 -8.67
C ALA A 114 2.12 7.81 -9.71
N ARG A 115 2.82 8.46 -10.63
CA ARG A 115 2.18 9.33 -11.63
C ARG A 115 1.83 8.57 -12.91
N GLU A 116 2.69 7.66 -13.34
CA GLU A 116 2.53 7.00 -14.64
C GLU A 116 1.43 5.94 -14.60
N GLY A 117 0.75 5.75 -15.73
CA GLY A 117 -0.36 4.80 -15.85
C GLY A 117 -1.71 5.32 -15.37
N PHE A 118 -1.81 6.56 -14.87
CA PHE A 118 -3.07 7.16 -14.39
C PHE A 118 -3.39 8.49 -15.07
N SER A 119 -4.66 8.68 -15.41
CA SER A 119 -5.21 9.99 -15.77
C SER A 119 -5.28 10.90 -14.53
N ARG A 120 -5.37 12.22 -14.75
CA ARG A 120 -5.56 13.19 -13.64
C ARG A 120 -6.81 12.89 -12.82
N GLN A 121 -7.86 12.41 -13.47
CA GLN A 121 -9.10 12.02 -12.81
C GLN A 121 -8.88 10.81 -11.91
N GLN A 122 -8.27 9.74 -12.42
CA GLN A 122 -7.97 8.53 -11.63
C GLN A 122 -7.07 8.85 -10.42
N LEU A 123 -6.08 9.72 -10.60
CA LEU A 123 -5.23 10.17 -9.50
C LEU A 123 -6.05 10.88 -8.41
N HIS A 124 -7.02 11.72 -8.80
CA HIS A 124 -7.89 12.44 -7.88
C HIS A 124 -8.87 11.51 -7.14
N GLU A 125 -9.48 10.58 -7.86
CA GLU A 125 -10.42 9.60 -7.32
C GLU A 125 -9.76 8.73 -6.25
N LEU A 126 -8.55 8.22 -6.51
CA LEU A 126 -7.80 7.43 -5.55
C LEU A 126 -7.47 8.22 -4.28
N ARG A 127 -7.11 9.50 -4.42
CA ARG A 127 -6.90 10.38 -3.26
C ARG A 127 -8.18 10.59 -2.45
N GLY A 128 -9.30 10.76 -3.14
CA GLY A 128 -10.62 10.88 -2.51
C GLY A 128 -11.00 9.63 -1.71
N PHE A 129 -10.77 8.45 -2.31
CA PHE A 129 -11.00 7.15 -1.70
C PHE A 129 -10.24 7.00 -0.37
N TRP A 130 -8.92 7.26 -0.38
CA TRP A 130 -8.09 7.13 0.83
C TRP A 130 -8.35 8.23 1.84
N ARG A 131 -8.65 9.46 1.42
CA ARG A 131 -9.02 10.55 2.32
C ARG A 131 -10.27 10.23 3.14
N ARG A 132 -11.29 9.61 2.53
CA ARG A 132 -12.52 9.16 3.23
C ARG A 132 -12.28 8.04 4.24
N ARG A 133 -11.17 7.31 4.09
CA ARG A 133 -10.78 6.19 4.95
C ARG A 133 -9.86 6.58 6.09
N ALA A 134 -9.21 7.73 5.99
CA ALA A 134 -8.48 8.33 7.09
C ALA A 134 -9.43 8.72 8.23
N GLY A 135 -8.99 8.54 9.47
CA GLY A 135 -9.73 8.93 10.67
C GLY A 135 -9.21 10.20 11.34
N ASN A 136 -7.89 10.45 11.31
CA ASN A 136 -7.26 11.57 12.05
C ASN A 136 -6.21 12.33 11.23
N GLY A 137 -6.37 12.35 9.90
CA GLY A 137 -5.54 13.17 9.01
C GLY A 137 -5.16 12.44 7.74
N TYR A 138 -5.09 13.19 6.65
CA TYR A 138 -4.75 12.67 5.33
C TYR A 138 -3.71 13.57 4.65
N GLN A 139 -2.76 12.94 3.97
CA GLN A 139 -1.82 13.62 3.09
C GLN A 139 -1.56 12.80 1.83
N ALA A 140 -1.28 13.47 0.73
CA ALA A 140 -0.86 12.82 -0.51
C ALA A 140 0.46 13.42 -1.01
N ARG A 141 1.30 12.57 -1.61
CA ARG A 141 2.53 12.92 -2.32
C ARG A 141 2.50 12.21 -3.66
N LEU A 142 2.84 12.93 -4.72
CA LEU A 142 3.03 12.33 -6.05
C LEU A 142 4.53 12.09 -6.24
N VAL A 143 4.88 10.93 -6.79
CA VAL A 143 6.24 10.59 -7.23
C VAL A 143 6.28 10.40 -8.74
N HIS A 144 7.46 10.60 -9.33
CA HIS A 144 7.68 10.31 -10.74
C HIS A 144 7.78 8.80 -10.99
N GLY A 145 7.63 8.38 -12.24
CA GLY A 145 7.65 6.95 -12.59
C GLY A 145 6.32 6.26 -12.34
N GLY A 146 6.33 4.95 -12.61
CA GLY A 146 5.24 4.03 -12.35
C GLY A 146 5.29 3.39 -10.97
N HIS A 147 4.39 2.42 -10.78
CA HIS A 147 4.18 1.68 -9.54
C HIS A 147 5.46 1.11 -8.92
N TRP A 148 6.40 0.66 -9.75
CA TRP A 148 7.64 0.00 -9.32
C TRP A 148 8.81 0.97 -9.21
N ASP A 149 8.88 1.93 -10.13
CA ASP A 149 9.94 2.92 -10.18
C ASP A 149 10.03 3.74 -8.89
N MET A 150 8.93 3.85 -8.13
CA MET A 150 8.94 4.56 -6.86
C MET A 150 9.91 3.97 -5.81
N LEU A 151 10.25 2.68 -5.92
CA LEU A 151 11.22 2.01 -5.03
C LEU A 151 12.54 1.69 -5.73
N GLU A 152 12.54 1.53 -7.05
CA GLU A 152 13.72 1.12 -7.83
C GLU A 152 14.44 2.31 -8.51
N SER A 153 13.94 3.54 -8.34
CA SER A 153 14.56 4.76 -8.86
C SER A 153 14.96 5.72 -7.75
N ALA A 154 15.51 6.88 -8.13
CA ALA A 154 15.81 7.98 -7.21
C ALA A 154 14.58 8.48 -6.41
N GLU A 155 13.35 8.16 -6.85
CA GLU A 155 12.12 8.51 -6.12
C GLU A 155 12.00 7.77 -4.78
N VAL A 156 12.76 6.69 -4.55
CA VAL A 156 12.86 6.03 -3.24
C VAL A 156 13.32 6.99 -2.15
N HIS A 157 14.10 8.02 -2.50
CA HIS A 157 14.49 9.07 -1.55
C HIS A 157 13.29 9.93 -1.11
N ARG A 158 12.31 10.20 -1.99
CA ARG A 158 11.07 10.90 -1.60
C ARG A 158 10.18 10.03 -0.72
N VAL A 159 10.12 8.73 -0.98
CA VAL A 159 9.43 7.76 -0.11
C VAL A 159 10.08 7.76 1.28
N SER A 160 11.40 7.61 1.34
CA SER A 160 12.18 7.63 2.60
C SER A 160 12.00 8.93 3.38
N GLN A 161 12.04 10.08 2.69
CA GLN A 161 11.79 11.38 3.33
C GLN A 161 10.36 11.49 3.90
N THR A 162 9.37 10.88 3.24
CA THR A 162 7.99 10.85 3.72
C THR A 162 7.89 10.08 5.02
N LEU A 163 8.50 8.89 5.09
CA LEU A 163 8.57 8.09 6.32
C LEU A 163 9.28 8.84 7.46
N ARG A 164 10.43 9.46 7.18
CA ARG A 164 11.18 10.25 8.18
C ARG A 164 10.37 11.43 8.75
N ARG A 165 9.64 12.16 7.89
CA ARG A 165 8.79 13.27 8.35
C ARG A 165 7.67 12.79 9.27
N GLU A 166 7.11 11.62 8.99
CA GLU A 166 6.08 11.03 9.85
C GLU A 166 6.64 10.54 11.19
N LEU A 167 7.89 10.07 11.24
CA LEU A 167 8.58 9.77 12.50
C LEU A 167 8.78 11.06 13.32
N GLN A 168 9.39 12.08 12.70
CA GLN A 168 9.65 13.38 13.36
C GLN A 168 8.37 14.07 13.87
N ARG A 169 7.23 13.82 13.21
CA ARG A 169 5.93 14.32 13.65
C ARG A 169 5.56 13.79 15.03
N PHE A 170 5.92 12.56 15.36
CA PHE A 170 5.67 11.99 16.69
C PHE A 170 6.56 12.65 17.75
N ASP A 171 7.84 12.91 17.45
CA ASP A 171 8.75 13.59 18.39
C ASP A 171 8.24 15.01 18.73
N ALA A 172 7.77 15.74 17.71
CA ALA A 172 7.21 17.08 17.90
C ALA A 172 5.86 17.10 18.64
N GLN A 173 5.16 15.95 18.72
CA GLN A 173 3.94 15.79 19.50
C GLN A 173 4.23 15.45 20.96
N GLU A 174 5.36 14.80 21.28
CA GLU A 174 5.79 14.53 22.66
C GLU A 174 6.41 15.75 23.34
N ALA A 175 7.01 16.66 22.57
CA ALA A 175 7.63 17.88 23.09
C ALA A 175 6.63 19.00 23.44
N LYS A 176 5.32 18.78 23.27
CA LYS A 176 4.24 19.73 23.57
C LYS A 176 3.42 19.26 24.76
#